data_AF-A0A142WXA6-F1
#
_entry.id   AF-A0A142WXA6-F1
#
_cell.length_a   1.000
_cell.length_b   1.000
_cell.length_c   1.000
_cell.angle_alpha   90.00
_cell.angle_beta   90.00
_cell.angle_gamma   90.00
#
_symmetry.space_group_name_H-M   'P 1'
#
loop_
_entity.id
_entity.type
_entity.pdbx_description
1 polymer ?
#
loop_
_entity_poly.entity_id
_entity_poly.type
_entity_poly.pdbx_seq_one_letter_code
_entity_poly.pdbx_strand_id
1 'polypeptide(L)'
;MSSDVSSLRSDTSVPVSAPTRAEGPNWQRFAFLTVLVIVTVAVRLLPHPRNVTPIGAVALFGGATLASPVAALGVTLTALFVSDLFVGLHFLMLPVYACFLFNVWLGRRLGAKPGPVRIAGGTLIGSVVFFVVTNFATWLAFYEPTAAGLATCYLRGLPDFVNTIAGDLFFSGLLFGALSLAEGRFPVLRPLPSAAAAPAAA
;
A
#
# COMPACT_ATOMS: atom_id res chain seq x y z
N MET A 1 53.82 43.15 42.09
CA MET A 1 53.13 43.46 40.83
C MET A 1 53.25 42.24 39.91
N SER A 2 52.33 41.29 40.06
CA SER A 2 51.95 40.30 39.03
C SER A 2 50.77 39.51 39.61
N SER A 3 49.57 39.97 39.30
CA SER A 3 48.28 39.37 39.64
C SER A 3 47.83 38.43 38.53
N ASP A 4 47.27 37.30 38.97
CA ASP A 4 46.23 36.46 38.35
C ASP A 4 46.07 36.50 36.82
N VAL A 5 46.50 35.40 36.18
CA VAL A 5 46.15 35.07 34.77
C VAL A 5 45.59 33.64 34.67
N SER A 6 44.85 33.14 35.68
CA SER A 6 44.35 31.75 35.68
C SER A 6 42.82 31.58 35.64
N SER A 7 42.02 32.64 35.48
CA SER A 7 40.56 32.55 35.64
C SER A 7 39.70 32.76 34.38
N LEU A 8 40.26 32.71 33.16
CA LEU A 8 39.48 32.91 31.93
C LEU A 8 39.53 31.69 30.99
N ARG A 9 39.00 30.57 31.46
CA ARG A 9 38.34 29.60 30.57
C ARG A 9 36.84 29.72 30.80
N SER A 10 36.25 30.77 30.23
CA SER A 10 34.80 30.86 30.08
C SER A 10 34.37 29.82 29.06
N ASP A 11 33.70 28.83 29.60
CA ASP A 11 33.04 27.70 28.99
C ASP A 11 32.07 28.17 27.88
N THR A 12 32.53 28.23 26.63
CA THR A 12 31.64 28.44 25.47
C THR A 12 31.06 27.08 25.05
N SER A 13 30.23 26.51 25.92
CA SER A 13 29.30 25.46 25.50
C SER A 13 28.26 26.13 24.60
N VAL A 14 28.50 26.10 23.29
CA VAL A 14 27.50 26.44 22.29
C VAL A 14 26.31 25.49 22.55
N PRO A 15 25.12 25.99 22.89
CA PRO A 15 23.96 25.10 22.98
C PRO A 15 23.67 24.64 21.56
N VAL A 16 23.95 23.37 21.28
CA VAL A 16 23.43 22.66 20.11
C VAL A 16 21.92 22.71 20.27
N SER A 17 21.29 23.69 19.60
CA SER A 17 19.84 23.76 19.49
C SER A 17 19.41 22.51 18.76
N ALA A 18 18.88 21.54 19.52
CA ALA A 18 18.24 20.38 18.97
C ALA A 18 17.18 20.85 17.95
N PRO A 19 17.11 20.26 16.75
CA PRO A 19 16.07 20.63 15.81
C PRO A 19 14.71 20.22 16.40
N THR A 20 14.01 21.18 17.00
CA THR A 20 12.61 21.10 17.40
C THR A 20 11.75 21.27 16.16
N ARG A 21 11.83 20.29 15.26
CA ARG A 21 10.79 20.12 14.27
C ARG A 21 10.02 18.89 14.70
N ALA A 22 8.87 19.11 15.33
CA ALA A 22 7.80 18.14 15.29
C ALA A 22 7.44 17.98 13.80
N GLU A 23 8.18 17.13 13.09
CA GLU A 23 7.98 16.94 11.67
C GLU A 23 6.66 16.20 11.49
N GLY A 24 5.60 16.98 11.27
CA GLY A 24 4.31 16.47 10.86
C GLY A 24 4.44 15.64 9.57
N PRO A 25 3.37 14.93 9.18
CA PRO A 25 3.36 14.13 7.97
C PRO A 25 3.88 14.96 6.78
N ASN A 26 4.82 14.39 6.02
CA ASN A 26 5.29 15.01 4.77
C ASN A 26 4.10 15.13 3.80
N TRP A 27 3.46 16.29 3.81
CA TRP A 27 2.20 16.53 3.12
C TRP A 27 2.36 16.44 1.60
N GLN A 28 3.54 16.78 1.06
CA GLN A 28 3.86 16.68 -0.36
C GLN A 28 3.90 15.21 -0.80
N ARG A 29 4.55 14.35 0.00
CA ARG A 29 4.52 12.90 -0.22
C ARG A 29 3.09 12.36 -0.10
N PHE A 30 2.37 12.74 0.95
CA PHE A 30 1.01 12.27 1.16
C PHE A 30 0.07 12.68 0.01
N ALA A 31 0.14 13.93 -0.44
CA ALA A 31 -0.62 14.42 -1.59
C ALA A 31 -0.26 13.65 -2.87
N PHE A 32 1.03 13.43 -3.12
CA PHE A 32 1.48 12.65 -4.28
C PHE A 32 0.94 11.21 -4.27
N LEU A 33 1.05 10.51 -3.15
CA LEU A 33 0.52 9.15 -2.99
C LEU A 33 -1.00 9.13 -3.19
N THR A 34 -1.71 10.12 -2.62
CA THR A 34 -3.16 10.22 -2.73
C THR A 34 -3.60 10.44 -4.17
N VAL A 35 -2.96 11.35 -4.90
CA VAL A 35 -3.23 11.59 -6.33
C VAL A 35 -2.97 10.34 -7.16
N LEU A 36 -1.84 9.66 -6.91
CA LEU A 36 -1.50 8.44 -7.63
C LEU A 36 -2.58 7.36 -7.43
N VAL A 37 -3.05 7.18 -6.19
CA VAL A 37 -4.12 6.23 -5.89
C VAL A 37 -5.43 6.65 -6.57
N ILE A 38 -5.84 7.92 -6.48
CA ILE A 38 -7.08 8.40 -7.10
C ILE A 38 -7.07 8.18 -8.62
N VAL A 39 -5.99 8.57 -9.30
CA VAL A 39 -5.85 8.38 -10.74
C VAL A 39 -5.92 6.90 -11.10
N THR A 40 -5.28 6.04 -10.31
CA THR A 40 -5.30 4.60 -10.57
C THR A 40 -6.69 4.02 -10.34
N VAL A 41 -7.39 4.40 -9.27
CA VAL A 41 -8.77 3.96 -9.00
C VAL A 41 -9.72 4.43 -10.11
N ALA A 42 -9.52 5.63 -10.67
CA ALA A 42 -10.33 6.12 -11.78
C ALA A 42 -10.22 5.24 -13.05
N VAL A 43 -9.12 4.51 -13.25
CA VAL A 43 -8.98 3.53 -14.35
C VAL A 43 -10.04 2.42 -14.26
N ARG A 44 -10.54 2.11 -13.06
CA ARG A 44 -11.63 1.13 -12.87
C ARG A 44 -12.96 1.58 -13.46
N LEU A 45 -13.14 2.88 -13.71
CA LEU A 45 -14.35 3.42 -14.34
C LEU A 45 -14.30 3.31 -15.88
N LEU A 46 -13.13 3.01 -16.44
CA LEU A 46 -12.96 2.80 -17.88
C LEU A 46 -13.36 1.37 -18.27
N PRO A 47 -13.79 1.13 -19.53
CA PRO A 47 -14.02 -0.22 -20.02
C PRO A 47 -12.72 -1.04 -19.91
N HIS A 48 -12.75 -2.05 -19.05
CA HIS A 48 -11.62 -2.96 -18.84
C HIS A 48 -12.11 -4.41 -18.87
N PRO A 49 -11.22 -5.38 -19.19
CA PRO A 49 -11.57 -6.79 -19.05
C PRO A 49 -11.94 -7.14 -17.60
N ARG A 50 -12.75 -8.19 -17.41
CA ARG A 50 -13.14 -8.66 -16.07
C ARG A 50 -11.90 -8.93 -15.23
N ASN A 51 -11.92 -8.46 -13.98
CA ASN A 51 -10.85 -8.61 -12.99
C ASN A 51 -9.47 -8.00 -13.32
N VAL A 52 -9.31 -7.29 -14.45
CA VAL A 52 -8.13 -6.44 -14.68
C VAL A 52 -8.36 -5.10 -14.00
N THR A 53 -8.24 -5.07 -12.67
CA THR A 53 -8.53 -3.86 -11.88
C THR A 53 -7.36 -3.48 -10.99
N PRO A 54 -7.18 -2.18 -10.69
CA PRO A 54 -6.03 -1.70 -9.92
C PRO A 54 -6.18 -1.85 -8.40
N ILE A 55 -7.30 -2.36 -7.88
CA ILE A 55 -7.59 -2.29 -6.44
C ILE A 55 -6.60 -3.14 -5.62
N GLY A 56 -6.21 -4.33 -6.10
CA GLY A 56 -5.23 -5.17 -5.40
C GLY A 56 -3.89 -4.45 -5.26
N ALA A 57 -3.41 -3.86 -6.37
CA ALA A 57 -2.22 -3.05 -6.40
C ALA A 57 -2.31 -1.81 -5.49
N VAL A 58 -3.43 -1.08 -5.50
CA VAL A 58 -3.67 0.09 -4.65
C VAL A 58 -3.67 -0.29 -3.17
N ALA A 59 -4.32 -1.39 -2.80
CA ALA A 59 -4.36 -1.89 -1.43
C ALA A 59 -2.95 -2.25 -0.93
N LEU A 60 -2.20 -3.03 -1.71
CA LEU A 60 -0.83 -3.42 -1.41
C LEU A 60 0.11 -2.20 -1.33
N PHE A 61 0.02 -1.29 -2.30
CA PHE A 61 0.80 -0.06 -2.36
C PHE A 61 0.49 0.89 -1.21
N GLY A 62 -0.79 1.14 -0.94
CA GLY A 62 -1.25 1.99 0.15
C GLY A 62 -0.80 1.43 1.50
N GLY A 63 -0.92 0.11 1.70
CA GLY A 63 -0.39 -0.57 2.88
C GLY A 63 1.12 -0.40 3.05
N ALA A 64 1.89 -0.49 1.97
CA ALA A 64 3.34 -0.36 2.01
C ALA A 64 3.82 1.08 2.25
N THR A 65 3.13 2.07 1.66
CA THR A 65 3.68 3.44 1.51
C THR A 65 3.05 4.49 2.42
N LEU A 66 1.79 4.30 2.84
CA LEU A 66 1.11 5.24 3.73
C LEU A 66 1.51 4.97 5.19
N ALA A 67 1.93 6.03 5.88
CA ALA A 67 2.35 5.95 7.28
C ALA A 67 1.19 5.50 8.19
N SER A 68 0.00 6.05 7.97
CA SER A 68 -1.20 5.73 8.76
C SER A 68 -1.89 4.48 8.22
N PRO A 69 -2.08 3.42 9.05
CA PRO A 69 -2.87 2.26 8.66
C PRO A 69 -4.32 2.64 8.39
N VAL A 70 -4.88 3.59 9.15
CA VAL A 70 -6.24 4.09 8.95
C VAL A 70 -6.39 4.75 7.59
N ALA A 71 -5.38 5.50 7.13
CA ALA A 71 -5.41 6.09 5.80
C ALA A 71 -5.37 5.02 4.69
N ALA A 72 -4.51 4.01 4.82
CA ALA A 72 -4.42 2.92 3.84
C ALA A 72 -5.73 2.12 3.74
N LEU A 73 -6.34 1.82 4.88
CA LEU A 73 -7.64 1.15 4.96
C LEU A 73 -8.74 2.04 4.38
N GLY A 74 -8.81 3.30 4.80
CA GLY A 74 -9.83 4.25 4.36
C GLY A 74 -9.82 4.48 2.86
N VAL A 75 -8.64 4.67 2.26
CA VAL A 75 -8.49 4.83 0.81
C VAL A 75 -8.95 3.57 0.06
N THR A 76 -8.53 2.39 0.51
CA THR A 76 -8.90 1.11 -0.12
C THR A 76 -10.41 0.85 -0.03
N LEU A 77 -11.00 1.02 1.16
CA LEU A 77 -12.42 0.80 1.40
C LEU A 77 -13.29 1.81 0.66
N THR A 78 -12.88 3.08 0.61
CA THR A 78 -13.60 4.12 -0.14
C THR A 78 -13.58 3.82 -1.63
N ALA A 79 -12.42 3.42 -2.17
CA ALA A 79 -12.30 3.05 -3.57
C ALA A 79 -13.20 1.87 -3.95
N LEU A 80 -13.24 0.83 -3.11
CA LEU A 80 -14.13 -0.31 -3.27
C LEU A 80 -15.60 0.10 -3.24
N PHE A 81 -16.00 0.78 -2.18
CA PHE A 81 -17.39 1.17 -1.98
C PHE A 81 -17.91 2.07 -3.10
N VAL A 82 -17.14 3.10 -3.48
CA VAL A 82 -17.51 3.97 -4.60
C VAL A 82 -17.63 3.18 -5.89
N SER A 83 -16.72 2.24 -6.16
CA SER A 83 -16.80 1.40 -7.36
C SER A 83 -18.04 0.51 -7.36
N ASP A 84 -18.38 -0.07 -6.21
CA ASP A 84 -19.51 -0.99 -6.10
C ASP A 84 -20.87 -0.28 -6.14
N LEU A 85 -20.92 1.05 -5.90
CA LEU A 85 -22.10 1.85 -6.22
C LEU A 85 -22.43 1.88 -7.73
N PHE A 86 -21.43 1.71 -8.60
CA PHE A 86 -21.63 1.63 -10.05
C PHE A 86 -21.84 0.20 -10.54
N VAL A 87 -21.14 -0.78 -9.93
CA VAL A 87 -21.22 -2.20 -10.32
C VAL A 87 -22.48 -2.87 -9.74
N GLY A 88 -22.92 -2.44 -8.57
CA GLY A 88 -24.07 -2.99 -7.84
C GLY A 88 -23.67 -3.59 -6.50
N LEU A 89 -24.47 -3.33 -5.46
CA LEU A 89 -24.23 -3.82 -4.10
C LEU A 89 -24.74 -5.26 -3.94
N HIS A 90 -23.89 -6.15 -3.44
CA HIS A 90 -24.24 -7.57 -3.22
C HIS A 90 -23.49 -8.20 -2.04
N PHE A 91 -23.99 -9.31 -1.50
CA PHE A 91 -23.40 -9.95 -0.32
C PHE A 91 -21.96 -10.49 -0.56
N LEU A 92 -21.61 -10.83 -1.80
CA LEU A 92 -20.23 -11.20 -2.15
C LEU A 92 -19.21 -10.06 -2.00
N MET A 93 -19.63 -8.83 -1.70
CA MET A 93 -18.70 -7.74 -1.40
C MET A 93 -17.90 -8.00 -0.12
N LEU A 94 -18.48 -8.65 0.90
CA LEU A 94 -17.79 -8.92 2.16
C LEU A 94 -16.48 -9.70 1.97
N PRO A 95 -16.46 -10.88 1.31
CA PRO A 95 -15.22 -11.61 1.07
C PRO A 95 -14.24 -10.81 0.20
N VAL A 96 -14.74 -10.06 -0.79
CA VAL A 96 -13.91 -9.18 -1.63
C VAL A 96 -13.19 -8.12 -0.77
N TYR A 97 -13.92 -7.45 0.12
CA TYR A 97 -13.36 -6.42 0.99
C TYR A 97 -12.31 -7.03 1.92
N ALA A 98 -12.61 -8.19 2.52
CA ALA A 98 -11.66 -8.90 3.38
C ALA A 98 -10.34 -9.22 2.66
N CYS A 99 -10.39 -9.66 1.39
CA CYS A 99 -9.19 -9.90 0.59
C CYS A 99 -8.37 -8.62 0.36
N PHE A 100 -9.02 -7.48 0.13
CA PHE A 100 -8.30 -6.22 -0.06
C PHE A 100 -7.74 -5.66 1.26
N LEU A 101 -8.44 -5.86 2.38
CA LEU A 101 -7.87 -5.57 3.70
C LEU A 101 -6.64 -6.44 4.00
N PHE A 102 -6.67 -7.71 3.59
CA PHE A 102 -5.50 -8.58 3.64
C PHE A 102 -4.35 -8.04 2.77
N ASN A 103 -4.63 -7.51 1.57
CA ASN A 103 -3.61 -6.87 0.73
C ASN A 103 -3.02 -5.62 1.40
N VAL A 104 -3.83 -4.79 2.07
CA VAL A 104 -3.31 -3.66 2.86
C VAL A 104 -2.36 -4.16 3.96
N TRP A 105 -2.77 -5.19 4.70
CA TRP A 105 -1.91 -5.81 5.72
C TRP A 105 -0.61 -6.37 5.12
N LEU A 106 -0.69 -7.05 3.99
CA LEU A 106 0.47 -7.60 3.29
C LEU A 106 1.42 -6.48 2.86
N GLY A 107 0.89 -5.39 2.30
CA GLY A 107 1.64 -4.19 1.95
C GLY A 107 2.43 -3.63 3.14
N ARG A 108 1.80 -3.57 4.32
CA ARG A 108 2.51 -3.14 5.54
C ARG A 108 3.69 -4.04 5.89
N ARG A 109 3.58 -5.34 5.64
CA ARG A 109 4.66 -6.32 5.87
C ARG A 109 5.79 -6.21 4.83
N LEU A 110 5.51 -5.71 3.63
CA LEU A 110 6.53 -5.41 2.61
C LEU A 110 7.42 -4.23 3.02
N GLY A 111 6.87 -3.26 3.75
CA GLY A 111 7.54 -2.04 4.18
C GLY A 111 7.59 -0.96 3.11
N ALA A 112 8.13 0.22 3.44
CA ALA A 112 8.05 1.41 2.59
C ALA A 112 8.95 1.39 1.35
N LYS A 113 9.98 0.53 1.31
CA LYS A 113 10.92 0.41 0.18
C LYS A 113 11.15 -1.06 -0.18
N PRO A 114 10.11 -1.78 -0.63
CA PRO A 114 10.28 -3.17 -1.02
C PRO A 114 10.99 -3.27 -2.37
N GLY A 115 11.90 -4.23 -2.51
CA GLY A 115 12.50 -4.56 -3.80
C GLY A 115 11.48 -5.23 -4.76
N PRO A 116 11.80 -5.31 -6.07
CA PRO A 116 10.87 -5.81 -7.10
C PRO A 116 10.39 -7.24 -6.82
N VAL A 117 11.25 -8.11 -6.29
CA VAL A 117 10.89 -9.49 -5.93
C VAL A 117 9.85 -9.53 -4.81
N ARG A 118 9.97 -8.66 -3.79
CA ARG A 118 9.01 -8.59 -2.68
C ARG A 118 7.67 -8.01 -3.15
N ILE A 119 7.70 -7.03 -4.07
CA ILE A 119 6.49 -6.48 -4.69
C ILE A 119 5.77 -7.57 -5.48
N ALA A 120 6.47 -8.25 -6.40
CA ALA A 120 5.88 -9.32 -7.21
C ALA A 120 5.35 -10.46 -6.34
N GLY A 121 6.12 -10.91 -5.34
CA GLY A 121 5.70 -11.95 -4.41
C GLY A 121 4.47 -11.55 -3.58
N GLY A 122 4.45 -10.34 -3.02
CA GLY A 122 3.29 -9.82 -2.29
C GLY A 122 2.05 -9.71 -3.17
N THR A 123 2.23 -9.24 -4.40
CA THR A 123 1.15 -9.14 -5.40
C THR A 123 0.56 -10.51 -5.71
N LEU A 124 1.39 -11.51 -6.02
CA LEU A 124 0.96 -12.87 -6.33
C LEU A 124 0.24 -13.53 -5.14
N ILE A 125 0.77 -13.38 -3.93
CA ILE A 125 0.11 -13.88 -2.71
C ILE A 125 -1.27 -13.24 -2.56
N GLY A 126 -1.37 -11.92 -2.75
CA GLY A 126 -2.63 -11.18 -2.73
C GLY A 126 -3.65 -11.71 -3.74
N SER A 127 -3.24 -11.89 -4.99
CA SER A 127 -4.11 -12.40 -6.06
C SER A 127 -4.55 -13.86 -5.82
N VAL A 128 -3.66 -14.72 -5.30
CA VAL A 128 -4.00 -16.11 -4.95
C VAL A 128 -5.03 -16.15 -3.83
N VAL A 129 -4.82 -15.39 -2.75
CA VAL A 129 -5.78 -15.31 -1.64
C VAL A 129 -7.12 -14.76 -2.13
N PHE A 130 -7.11 -13.71 -2.96
CA PHE A 130 -8.31 -13.17 -3.57
C PHE A 130 -9.07 -14.24 -4.36
N PHE A 131 -8.38 -14.96 -5.25
CA PHE A 131 -8.98 -16.02 -6.06
C PHE A 131 -9.62 -17.11 -5.21
N VAL A 132 -8.88 -17.66 -4.23
CA VAL A 132 -9.36 -18.75 -3.37
C VAL A 132 -10.58 -18.30 -2.57
N VAL A 133 -10.49 -17.18 -1.86
CA VAL A 133 -11.56 -16.74 -0.96
C VAL A 133 -12.83 -16.35 -1.72
N THR A 134 -12.70 -15.60 -2.82
CA THR A 134 -13.88 -15.13 -3.59
C THR A 134 -14.57 -16.26 -4.33
N ASN A 135 -13.83 -17.23 -4.89
CA ASN A 135 -14.43 -18.39 -5.55
C ASN A 135 -15.04 -19.35 -4.54
N PHE A 136 -14.45 -19.51 -3.35
CA PHE A 136 -15.08 -20.28 -2.28
C PHE A 136 -16.41 -19.65 -1.84
N ALA A 137 -16.47 -18.34 -1.64
CA ALA A 137 -17.71 -17.64 -1.33
C ALA A 137 -18.75 -17.73 -2.45
N THR A 138 -18.31 -17.67 -3.71
CA THR A 138 -19.19 -17.84 -4.88
C THR A 138 -19.76 -19.26 -4.94
N TRP A 139 -18.94 -20.28 -4.66
CA TRP A 139 -19.39 -21.66 -4.59
C TRP A 139 -20.50 -21.84 -3.55
N LEU A 140 -20.29 -21.34 -2.33
CA LEU A 140 -21.28 -21.42 -1.25
C LEU A 140 -22.63 -20.78 -1.60
N ALA A 141 -22.63 -19.79 -2.51
CA ALA A 141 -23.81 -19.01 -2.82
C ALA A 141 -24.55 -19.43 -4.10
N PHE A 142 -23.82 -19.92 -5.11
CA PHE A 142 -24.36 -20.09 -6.46
C PHE A 142 -24.17 -21.49 -7.05
N TYR A 143 -23.44 -22.37 -6.37
CA TYR A 143 -23.15 -23.70 -6.86
C TYR A 143 -23.71 -24.75 -5.91
N GLU A 144 -23.87 -25.97 -6.42
CA GLU A 144 -24.26 -27.11 -5.60
C GLU A 144 -23.19 -27.38 -4.53
N PRO A 145 -23.56 -27.64 -3.26
CA PRO A 145 -22.62 -27.84 -2.16
C PRO A 145 -21.97 -29.24 -2.22
N THR A 146 -21.34 -29.56 -3.34
CA THR A 146 -20.62 -30.81 -3.61
C THR A 146 -19.19 -30.51 -4.07
N ALA A 147 -18.31 -31.51 -3.98
CA ALA A 147 -16.93 -31.39 -4.48
C ALA A 147 -16.89 -31.08 -5.99
N ALA A 148 -17.85 -31.61 -6.78
CA ALA A 148 -17.97 -31.33 -8.20
C ALA A 148 -18.40 -29.88 -8.48
N GLY A 149 -19.34 -29.35 -7.69
CA GLY A 149 -19.74 -27.94 -7.74
C GLY A 149 -18.57 -27.01 -7.40
N LEU A 150 -17.79 -27.35 -6.38
CA LEU A 150 -16.59 -26.61 -5.98
C LEU A 150 -15.55 -26.59 -7.10
N ALA A 151 -15.22 -27.75 -7.67
CA ALA A 151 -14.27 -27.85 -8.78
C ALA A 151 -14.72 -27.02 -9.99
N THR A 152 -16.02 -27.09 -10.33
CA THR A 152 -16.59 -26.32 -11.44
C THR A 152 -16.48 -24.81 -11.21
N CYS A 153 -16.77 -24.35 -9.99
CA CYS A 153 -16.67 -22.93 -9.62
C CYS A 153 -15.23 -22.41 -9.82
N TYR A 154 -14.24 -23.14 -9.31
CA TYR A 154 -12.83 -22.74 -9.42
C TYR A 154 -12.31 -22.80 -10.87
N LEU A 155 -12.68 -23.83 -11.64
CA LEU A 155 -12.30 -23.94 -13.04
C LEU A 155 -12.84 -22.76 -13.86
N ARG A 156 -14.09 -22.34 -13.61
CA ARG A 156 -14.70 -21.18 -14.25
C ARG A 156 -14.06 -19.85 -13.81
N GLY A 157 -13.49 -19.79 -12.62
CA GLY A 157 -12.77 -18.62 -12.12
C GLY A 157 -11.34 -18.46 -12.66
N LEU A 158 -10.75 -19.47 -13.29
CA LEU A 158 -9.36 -19.42 -13.77
C LEU A 158 -9.07 -18.27 -14.76
N PRO A 159 -9.93 -17.95 -15.75
CA PRO A 159 -9.69 -16.82 -16.63
C PRO A 159 -9.65 -15.48 -15.87
N ASP A 160 -10.53 -15.32 -14.89
CA ASP A 160 -10.55 -14.13 -14.04
C ASP A 160 -9.32 -14.06 -13.13
N PHE A 161 -8.79 -15.19 -12.69
CA PHE A 161 -7.56 -15.25 -11.91
C PHE A 161 -6.33 -14.79 -12.70
N VAL A 162 -6.22 -15.23 -13.95
CA VAL A 162 -5.14 -14.77 -14.85
C VAL A 162 -5.22 -13.26 -15.04
N ASN A 163 -6.43 -12.74 -15.24
CA ASN A 163 -6.67 -11.30 -15.36
C ASN A 163 -6.31 -10.54 -14.07
N THR A 164 -6.64 -11.09 -12.90
CA THR A 164 -6.26 -10.53 -11.60
C THR A 164 -4.74 -10.45 -11.47
N ILE A 165 -4.01 -11.55 -11.74
CA ILE A 165 -2.54 -11.54 -11.67
C ILE A 165 -1.95 -10.49 -12.63
N ALA A 166 -2.41 -10.48 -13.88
CA ALA A 166 -1.90 -9.56 -14.89
C ALA A 166 -2.13 -8.10 -14.49
N GLY A 167 -3.36 -7.76 -14.06
CA GLY A 167 -3.72 -6.44 -13.59
C GLY A 167 -2.93 -6.04 -12.35
N ASP A 168 -2.92 -6.88 -11.32
CA ASP A 168 -2.26 -6.58 -10.06
C ASP A 168 -0.75 -6.37 -10.24
N LEU A 169 -0.08 -7.19 -11.07
CA LEU A 169 1.34 -7.03 -11.37
C LEU A 169 1.62 -5.77 -12.17
N PHE A 170 0.81 -5.49 -13.20
CA PHE A 170 0.95 -4.30 -14.03
C PHE A 170 0.80 -3.02 -13.19
N PHE A 171 -0.29 -2.90 -12.43
CA PHE A 171 -0.54 -1.72 -11.62
C PHE A 171 0.40 -1.60 -10.43
N SER A 172 0.81 -2.72 -9.80
CA SER A 172 1.83 -2.67 -8.73
C SER A 172 3.17 -2.19 -9.27
N GLY A 173 3.59 -2.72 -10.42
CA GLY A 173 4.80 -2.25 -11.11
C GLY A 173 4.72 -0.76 -11.43
N LEU A 174 3.59 -0.29 -11.93
CA LEU A 174 3.35 1.11 -12.24
C LEU A 174 3.41 2.00 -10.98
N LEU A 175 2.69 1.64 -9.91
CA LEU A 175 2.61 2.41 -8.68
C LEU A 175 3.96 2.50 -7.95
N PHE A 176 4.57 1.34 -7.67
CA PHE A 176 5.85 1.29 -6.98
C PHE A 176 6.99 1.84 -7.84
N GLY A 177 6.95 1.60 -9.16
CA GLY A 177 7.91 2.15 -10.11
C GLY A 177 7.83 3.67 -10.20
N ALA A 178 6.62 4.23 -10.33
CA ALA A 178 6.40 5.67 -10.37
C ALA A 178 6.87 6.35 -9.08
N LEU A 179 6.58 5.76 -7.91
CA LEU A 179 7.08 6.27 -6.63
C LEU A 179 8.61 6.22 -6.55
N SER A 180 9.23 5.11 -6.96
CA SER A 180 10.69 4.94 -6.94
C SER A 180 11.39 5.99 -7.81
N LEU A 181 10.89 6.22 -9.03
CA LEU A 181 11.41 7.25 -9.94
C LEU A 181 11.21 8.66 -9.36
N ALA A 182 10.05 8.94 -8.77
CA ALA A 182 9.74 10.22 -8.16
C ALA A 182 10.62 10.51 -6.94
N GLU A 183 10.88 9.53 -6.07
CA GLU A 183 11.80 9.65 -4.92
C GLU A 183 13.27 9.83 -5.34
N GLY A 184 13.64 9.30 -6.52
CA GLY A 184 14.95 9.52 -7.14
C GLY A 184 15.12 10.94 -7.64
N ARG A 185 14.06 11.53 -8.23
CA ARG A 185 14.11 12.87 -8.83
C ARG A 185 13.81 14.00 -7.85
N PHE A 186 12.96 13.75 -6.87
CA PHE A 186 12.48 14.71 -5.88
C PHE A 186 12.75 14.19 -4.46
N PRO A 187 13.87 14.58 -3.83
CA PRO A 187 14.22 14.14 -2.47
C PRO A 187 13.14 14.44 -1.43
N VAL A 188 12.36 15.50 -1.66
CA VAL A 188 11.23 15.91 -0.81
C VAL A 188 10.14 14.83 -0.71
N LEU A 189 10.06 13.89 -1.65
CA LEU A 189 9.08 12.81 -1.60
C LEU A 189 9.52 11.63 -0.75
N ARG A 190 10.78 11.57 -0.31
CA ARG A 190 11.31 10.42 0.46
C ARG A 190 10.63 10.29 1.83
N PRO A 191 10.56 9.08 2.39
CA PRO A 191 10.07 8.91 3.75
C PRO A 191 11.01 9.66 4.69
N LEU A 192 10.45 10.39 5.66
CA LEU A 192 11.25 11.03 6.69
C LEU A 192 11.99 9.95 7.49
N PRO A 193 13.27 10.16 7.87
CA PRO A 193 13.95 9.26 8.78
C PRO A 193 13.10 9.11 10.05
N SER A 194 12.70 7.88 10.38
CA SER A 194 12.08 7.62 11.67
C SER A 194 13.10 8.00 12.75
N ALA A 195 12.67 8.73 13.78
CA ALA A 195 13.52 9.10 14.92
C ALA A 195 14.19 7.89 15.61
N ALA A 196 13.68 6.68 15.38
CA ALA A 196 14.25 5.42 15.87
C ALA A 196 15.49 4.92 15.10
N ALA A 197 15.89 5.57 14.00
CA ALA A 197 17.04 5.16 13.17
C ALA A 197 18.30 6.01 13.42
N ALA A 198 18.32 6.86 14.44
CA ALA A 198 19.56 7.48 14.87
C ALA A 198 20.51 6.35 15.34
N PRO A 199 21.70 6.18 14.73
CA PRO A 199 22.68 5.24 15.24
C PRO A 199 22.96 5.64 16.70
N ALA A 200 22.83 4.70 17.62
CA ALA A 200 23.37 4.86 18.96
C ALA A 200 24.86 5.19 18.78
N ALA A 201 25.22 6.45 19.01
CA ALA A 201 26.60 6.88 18.99
C ALA A 201 27.35 6.04 20.02
N ALA A 202 28.24 5.18 19.53
CA ALA A 202 29.21 4.43 20.31
C ALA A 202 30.51 5.25 20.42
#